data_AF-A0A8H3QNE0-F1
#
_entry.id   AF-A0A8H3QNE0-F1
#
_cell.length_a   1.000
_cell.length_b   1.000
_cell.length_c   1.000
_cell.angle_alpha   90.00
_cell.angle_beta   90.00
_cell.angle_gamma   90.00
#
_symmetry.space_group_name_H-M   'P 1'
#
loop_
_entity.id
_entity.type
_entity.pdbx_description
1 polymer ?
#
loop_
_entity_poly.entity_id
_entity_poly.type
_entity_poly.pdbx_seq_one_letter_code
_entity_poly.pdbx_strand_id
1 'polypeptide(L)'
;MRSIEKVSDLSVEDYINLKKMLDDLVSYEKNVKFEIETHKFIPSFSHLIRDFMFLLKCHACLSFPKYSSIGLLVNQVFEFSGYREKQYESIMSFINEKNTLVILPTGNGKTMCWVAPALISEGLTVIFTLLKALIDDKIRELINIGIPCAGLYTPTSHPSNYQEKVFGKIAVNFLRVLFVTPEKFHKNPVFRLMLMRISQIRPIRFVIDEAHCIVEQEYFRKAWKNLGTLKQLFPLSPHMLLTATCSTNEARKIQSIMNIQVGDLNIVRSSSFVRSEITFEVQTKSSKERTIDEICDQIRRVENGYCIVYCASLANCEEVLELIKIKLESISLDVYHGNLIQEAGRAGRDRREAKHIIYYSRQDIKTVYRIVASEESSTDDMEYQEYLEEKQKKILEIMLFCESQYECHQKLLVQYYSWDGDEEVLPCEKCDNCLRRQNHCPIIQDARQDALYILQVVDTVTNYMKNNIENTIRNDIVQVFCRSKSMSIIKKKLNQLDIYKENYKRILKRQEEVAYLLEDLAIRGLVKVKFKLSKPTPTSQINCNLIYIGVTENAIERASIGCWLYFVKNCQK
;
A
#
# COMPACT_ATOMS: atom_id res chain seq x y z
N MET A 1 31.58 -23.09 -24.11
CA MET A 1 32.31 -22.09 -23.31
C MET A 1 31.90 -20.70 -23.78
N ARG A 2 31.47 -19.84 -22.83
CA ARG A 2 30.74 -18.56 -22.95
C ARG A 2 29.21 -18.75 -23.09
N SER A 3 28.33 -18.36 -22.18
CA SER A 3 28.45 -17.80 -20.82
C SER A 3 27.05 -17.91 -20.18
N ILE A 4 26.80 -19.00 -19.45
CA ILE A 4 25.78 -19.11 -18.40
C ILE A 4 26.59 -19.21 -17.13
N GLU A 5 26.72 -18.12 -16.39
CA GLU A 5 27.35 -18.14 -15.08
C GLU A 5 26.32 -17.79 -14.01
N LYS A 6 26.17 -18.77 -13.10
CA LYS A 6 25.56 -18.76 -11.76
C LYS A 6 24.04 -19.00 -11.65
N VAL A 7 23.64 -20.20 -12.09
CA VAL A 7 22.85 -21.12 -11.25
C VAL A 7 23.63 -22.44 -11.19
N SER A 8 24.67 -22.48 -10.36
CA SER A 8 25.49 -23.67 -10.16
C SER A 8 25.89 -23.70 -8.70
N ASP A 9 25.12 -24.41 -7.89
CA ASP A 9 25.52 -24.99 -6.60
C ASP A 9 24.38 -25.90 -6.12
N LEU A 10 24.22 -27.05 -6.76
CA LEU A 10 23.70 -28.22 -6.06
C LEU A 10 24.83 -29.24 -6.08
N SER A 11 25.32 -29.58 -4.89
CA SER A 11 26.37 -30.55 -4.68
C SER A 11 25.88 -31.97 -5.02
N VAL A 12 26.79 -32.91 -5.26
CA VAL A 12 26.47 -34.34 -5.41
C VAL A 12 25.74 -34.88 -4.15
N GLU A 13 25.96 -34.25 -3.00
CA GLU A 13 25.34 -34.55 -1.71
C GLU A 13 23.86 -34.08 -1.64
N ASP A 14 23.52 -32.96 -2.29
CA ASP A 14 22.13 -32.49 -2.45
C ASP A 14 21.29 -33.43 -3.33
N TYR A 15 21.92 -34.06 -4.32
CA TYR A 15 21.27 -35.05 -5.19
C TYR A 15 20.94 -36.36 -4.45
N ILE A 16 21.77 -36.76 -3.48
CA ILE A 16 21.57 -37.97 -2.67
C ILE A 16 20.52 -37.74 -1.57
N ASN A 17 20.52 -36.56 -0.93
CA ASN A 17 19.48 -36.18 0.03
C ASN A 17 18.09 -36.01 -0.63
N LEU A 18 18.04 -35.51 -1.86
CA LEU A 18 16.81 -35.44 -2.65
C LEU A 18 16.22 -36.83 -2.95
N LYS A 19 17.09 -37.82 -3.18
CA LYS A 19 16.69 -39.22 -3.46
C LYS A 19 16.10 -39.89 -2.21
N LYS A 20 16.72 -39.72 -1.04
CA LYS A 20 16.22 -40.24 0.24
C LYS A 20 14.86 -39.64 0.64
N MET A 21 14.66 -38.34 0.36
CA MET A 21 13.41 -37.63 0.65
C MET A 21 12.25 -38.03 -0.29
N LEU A 22 12.57 -38.41 -1.53
CA LEU A 22 11.58 -38.95 -2.47
C LEU A 22 11.12 -40.34 -2.06
N ASP A 23 11.97 -41.12 -1.40
CA ASP A 23 11.63 -42.46 -0.94
C ASP A 23 10.76 -42.44 0.34
N ASP A 24 10.90 -41.44 1.22
CA ASP A 24 10.03 -41.28 2.40
C ASP A 24 8.62 -40.75 2.03
N LEU A 25 8.49 -39.92 0.99
CA LEU A 25 7.18 -39.49 0.45
C LEU A 25 6.40 -40.67 -0.16
N VAL A 26 7.11 -41.66 -0.70
CA VAL A 26 6.56 -42.93 -1.22
C VAL A 26 6.05 -43.85 -0.08
N SER A 27 6.58 -43.73 1.14
CA SER A 27 6.03 -44.40 2.34
C SER A 27 4.75 -43.73 2.85
N TYR A 28 4.68 -42.40 2.75
CA TYR A 28 3.53 -41.59 3.16
C TYR A 28 2.30 -41.80 2.26
N GLU A 29 2.51 -41.96 0.97
CA GLU A 29 1.46 -42.25 -0.03
C GLU A 29 0.79 -43.61 0.20
N LYS A 30 1.54 -44.62 0.68
CA LYS A 30 1.04 -45.99 0.87
C LYS A 30 0.07 -46.13 2.05
N ASN A 31 0.26 -45.38 3.14
CA ASN A 31 -0.68 -45.38 4.26
C ASN A 31 -1.98 -44.62 3.94
N VAL A 32 -1.91 -43.55 3.13
CA VAL A 32 -3.10 -42.80 2.68
C VAL A 32 -3.95 -43.62 1.70
N LYS A 33 -3.31 -44.45 0.86
CA LYS A 33 -3.96 -45.42 -0.03
C LYS A 33 -4.81 -46.44 0.74
N PHE A 34 -4.33 -46.92 1.89
CA PHE A 34 -5.05 -47.82 2.79
C PHE A 34 -6.27 -47.17 3.46
N GLU A 35 -6.22 -45.86 3.74
CA GLU A 35 -7.37 -45.12 4.28
C GLU A 35 -8.43 -44.81 3.20
N ILE A 36 -8.02 -44.52 1.96
CA ILE A 36 -8.95 -44.33 0.84
C ILE A 36 -9.68 -45.65 0.50
N GLU A 37 -8.97 -46.77 0.46
CA GLU A 37 -9.51 -48.10 0.11
C GLU A 37 -10.43 -48.70 1.20
N THR A 38 -10.38 -48.18 2.44
CA THR A 38 -11.29 -48.55 3.54
C THR A 38 -12.52 -47.62 3.66
N HIS A 39 -12.82 -46.81 2.63
CA HIS A 39 -13.84 -45.74 2.63
C HIS A 39 -13.60 -44.62 3.67
N LYS A 40 -12.36 -44.37 4.08
CA LYS A 40 -12.02 -43.33 5.07
C LYS A 40 -11.59 -41.99 4.46
N PHE A 41 -11.64 -41.82 3.14
CA PHE A 41 -11.29 -40.54 2.48
C PHE A 41 -12.29 -40.14 1.38
N ILE A 42 -12.92 -38.99 1.59
CA ILE A 42 -13.84 -38.26 0.71
C ILE A 42 -13.29 -36.81 0.60
N PRO A 43 -13.33 -36.12 -0.56
CA PRO A 43 -12.86 -34.74 -0.65
C PRO A 43 -13.61 -33.81 0.33
N SER A 44 -12.88 -33.03 1.11
CA SER A 44 -13.34 -32.50 2.39
C SER A 44 -14.34 -31.34 2.37
N PHE A 45 -14.61 -30.70 1.21
CA PHE A 45 -15.71 -29.72 1.12
C PHE A 45 -17.08 -30.37 0.82
N SER A 46 -17.12 -31.68 0.52
CA SER A 46 -18.35 -32.40 0.18
C SER A 46 -19.36 -32.50 1.34
N HIS A 47 -18.92 -32.32 2.58
CA HIS A 47 -19.75 -32.37 3.78
C HIS A 47 -20.37 -31.00 4.16
N LEU A 48 -19.87 -29.90 3.57
CA LEU A 48 -20.33 -28.54 3.87
C LEU A 48 -21.33 -28.01 2.86
N ILE A 49 -21.49 -28.74 1.76
CA ILE A 49 -22.60 -28.61 0.83
C ILE A 49 -23.57 -29.74 1.19
N ARG A 50 -24.54 -29.45 2.07
CA ARG A 50 -25.69 -30.36 2.24
C ARG A 50 -26.28 -30.58 0.84
N ASP A 51 -26.41 -31.84 0.43
CA ASP A 51 -26.90 -32.28 -0.90
C ASP A 51 -25.89 -32.40 -2.07
N PHE A 52 -24.58 -32.47 -1.83
CA PHE A 52 -23.59 -32.71 -2.90
C PHE A 52 -23.87 -33.98 -3.74
N MET A 53 -24.27 -35.09 -3.11
CA MET A 53 -24.62 -36.34 -3.79
C MET A 53 -26.03 -36.32 -4.42
N PHE A 54 -26.94 -35.46 -3.94
CA PHE A 54 -28.28 -35.30 -4.50
C PHE A 54 -28.26 -34.37 -5.72
N LEU A 55 -27.40 -33.36 -5.75
CA LEU A 55 -27.13 -32.49 -6.91
C LEU A 55 -26.56 -33.24 -8.14
N LEU A 56 -25.85 -34.35 -7.93
CA LEU A 56 -25.29 -35.17 -9.00
C LEU A 56 -26.31 -36.16 -9.61
N LYS A 57 -27.33 -36.57 -8.84
CA LYS A 57 -28.38 -37.51 -9.30
C LYS A 57 -29.73 -36.85 -9.59
N CYS A 58 -30.01 -35.68 -9.02
CA CYS A 58 -31.25 -34.95 -9.15
C CYS A 58 -30.93 -33.54 -9.66
N HIS A 59 -31.48 -33.20 -10.84
CA HIS A 59 -31.35 -31.92 -11.56
C HIS A 59 -30.18 -31.70 -12.53
N ALA A 60 -29.38 -32.72 -12.87
CA ALA A 60 -28.67 -32.68 -14.16
C ALA A 60 -29.65 -32.62 -15.36
N CYS A 61 -30.94 -32.93 -15.14
CA CYS A 61 -31.88 -33.12 -16.23
C CYS A 61 -33.03 -32.10 -16.33
N LEU A 62 -33.51 -31.44 -15.26
CA LEU A 62 -34.80 -30.70 -15.38
C LEU A 62 -35.05 -29.43 -14.51
N SER A 63 -34.12 -28.89 -13.68
CA SER A 63 -34.46 -27.64 -12.93
C SER A 63 -33.36 -26.61 -12.65
N PHE A 64 -32.14 -26.77 -13.18
CA PHE A 64 -31.06 -25.78 -13.02
C PHE A 64 -30.82 -24.74 -14.15
N PRO A 65 -31.82 -24.25 -14.92
CA PRO A 65 -31.56 -23.10 -15.80
C PRO A 65 -31.16 -21.79 -15.08
N LYS A 66 -31.23 -21.70 -13.73
CA LYS A 66 -31.13 -20.41 -13.01
C LYS A 66 -29.82 -20.10 -12.28
N TYR A 67 -28.97 -21.08 -11.92
CA TYR A 67 -27.75 -20.80 -11.13
C TYR A 67 -26.56 -21.65 -11.61
N SER A 68 -25.42 -21.01 -11.91
CA SER A 68 -24.14 -21.69 -12.19
C SER A 68 -23.50 -22.22 -10.90
N SER A 69 -22.51 -23.12 -10.98
CA SER A 69 -21.72 -23.60 -9.83
C SER A 69 -21.15 -22.47 -8.97
N ILE A 70 -20.89 -21.33 -9.60
CA ILE A 70 -20.41 -20.10 -8.95
C ILE A 70 -21.54 -19.39 -8.20
N GLY A 71 -22.75 -19.34 -8.78
CA GLY A 71 -23.96 -18.84 -8.11
C GLY A 71 -24.35 -19.68 -6.89
N LEU A 72 -24.14 -21.00 -6.93
CA LEU A 72 -24.34 -21.88 -5.78
C LEU A 72 -23.35 -21.59 -4.65
N LEU A 73 -22.07 -21.39 -4.97
CA LEU A 73 -21.05 -21.01 -3.99
C LEU A 73 -21.38 -19.72 -3.25
N VAL A 74 -21.78 -18.67 -3.97
CA VAL A 74 -22.10 -17.36 -3.37
C VAL A 74 -23.34 -17.42 -2.49
N ASN A 75 -24.41 -18.08 -2.96
CA ASN A 75 -25.70 -18.09 -2.27
C ASN A 75 -25.78 -19.12 -1.13
N GLN A 76 -25.10 -20.28 -1.26
CA GLN A 76 -25.25 -21.38 -0.30
C GLN A 76 -24.04 -21.58 0.62
N VAL A 77 -22.81 -21.32 0.15
CA VAL A 77 -21.60 -21.51 0.98
C VAL A 77 -21.25 -20.25 1.77
N PHE A 78 -21.49 -19.08 1.18
CA PHE A 78 -21.15 -17.80 1.80
C PHE A 78 -22.37 -16.92 2.14
N GLU A 79 -23.59 -17.40 1.85
CA GLU A 79 -24.86 -16.72 2.16
C GLU A 79 -24.95 -15.25 1.69
N PHE A 80 -24.25 -14.90 0.60
CA PHE A 80 -24.30 -13.55 0.05
C PHE A 80 -25.46 -13.40 -0.93
N SER A 81 -26.07 -12.21 -0.96
CA SER A 81 -27.19 -11.88 -1.88
C SER A 81 -26.77 -11.63 -3.33
N GLY A 82 -25.46 -11.64 -3.63
CA GLY A 82 -24.90 -11.43 -4.96
C GLY A 82 -23.43 -10.99 -4.92
N TYR A 83 -22.87 -10.72 -6.10
CA TYR A 83 -21.52 -10.17 -6.25
C TYR A 83 -21.49 -8.67 -6.02
N ARG A 84 -20.43 -8.18 -5.38
CA ARG A 84 -20.08 -6.77 -5.39
C ARG A 84 -19.43 -6.40 -6.73
N GLU A 85 -19.37 -5.11 -7.00
CA GLU A 85 -18.73 -4.56 -8.19
C GLU A 85 -17.36 -5.20 -8.45
N LYS A 86 -17.11 -5.60 -9.70
CA LYS A 86 -15.86 -6.21 -10.17
C LYS A 86 -15.46 -7.55 -9.56
N GLN A 87 -16.21 -8.09 -8.59
CA GLN A 87 -15.90 -9.42 -8.04
C GLN A 87 -16.10 -10.51 -9.08
N TYR A 88 -17.23 -10.50 -9.79
CA TYR A 88 -17.54 -11.51 -10.81
C TYR A 88 -16.52 -11.50 -11.96
N GLU A 89 -16.16 -10.31 -12.46
CA GLU A 89 -15.15 -10.16 -13.51
C GLU A 89 -13.77 -10.63 -13.03
N SER A 90 -13.41 -10.35 -11.77
CA SER A 90 -12.15 -10.84 -11.18
C SER A 90 -12.10 -12.36 -11.11
N ILE A 91 -13.18 -12.98 -10.64
CA ILE A 91 -13.34 -14.44 -10.54
C ILE A 91 -13.25 -15.07 -11.92
N MET A 92 -14.01 -14.56 -12.88
CA MET A 92 -14.05 -15.10 -14.24
C MET A 92 -12.73 -14.93 -14.98
N SER A 93 -12.05 -13.80 -14.80
CA SER A 93 -10.72 -13.60 -15.37
C SER A 93 -9.75 -14.69 -14.89
N PHE A 94 -9.77 -15.02 -13.60
CA PHE A 94 -8.85 -15.98 -13.01
C PHE A 94 -9.21 -17.44 -13.29
N ILE A 95 -10.51 -17.78 -13.34
CA ILE A 95 -10.99 -19.11 -13.77
C ILE A 95 -10.59 -19.37 -15.23
N ASN A 96 -10.59 -18.35 -16.07
CA ASN A 96 -10.12 -18.43 -17.46
C ASN A 96 -8.59 -18.37 -17.59
N GLU A 97 -7.85 -18.67 -16.52
CA GLU A 97 -6.39 -18.79 -16.48
C GLU A 97 -5.64 -17.50 -16.93
N LYS A 98 -6.25 -16.32 -16.77
CA LYS A 98 -5.60 -15.04 -17.06
C LYS A 98 -4.85 -14.49 -15.85
N ASN A 99 -3.68 -13.88 -16.09
CA ASN A 99 -3.06 -13.05 -15.07
C ASN A 99 -3.94 -11.83 -14.84
N THR A 100 -4.27 -11.56 -13.58
CA THR A 100 -5.28 -10.57 -13.22
C THR A 100 -4.77 -9.69 -12.09
N LEU A 101 -4.64 -8.38 -12.32
CA LEU A 101 -4.48 -7.38 -11.27
C LEU A 101 -5.86 -6.88 -10.83
N VAL A 102 -6.24 -7.22 -9.61
CA VAL A 102 -7.52 -6.90 -8.99
C VAL A 102 -7.32 -5.74 -8.00
N ILE A 103 -7.88 -4.58 -8.34
CA ILE A 103 -7.76 -3.35 -7.55
C ILE A 103 -9.15 -3.01 -7.00
N LEU A 104 -9.42 -3.43 -5.76
CA LEU A 104 -10.71 -3.24 -5.10
C LEU A 104 -10.51 -2.64 -3.71
N PRO A 105 -11.24 -1.57 -3.33
CA PRO A 105 -11.15 -0.95 -2.02
C PRO A 105 -11.20 -1.93 -0.84
N THR A 106 -10.58 -1.55 0.28
CA THR A 106 -10.69 -2.33 1.52
C THR A 106 -12.15 -2.49 1.91
N GLY A 107 -12.55 -3.72 2.25
CA GLY A 107 -13.95 -4.05 2.49
C GLY A 107 -14.74 -4.49 1.26
N ASN A 108 -14.28 -4.30 0.02
CA ASN A 108 -15.02 -4.73 -1.20
C ASN A 108 -14.92 -6.24 -1.52
N GLY A 109 -14.41 -7.06 -0.58
CA GLY A 109 -14.45 -8.52 -0.68
C GLY A 109 -13.42 -9.13 -1.63
N LYS A 110 -12.19 -8.59 -1.67
CA LYS A 110 -11.03 -9.17 -2.37
C LYS A 110 -10.84 -10.67 -2.10
N THR A 111 -11.10 -11.12 -0.87
CA THR A 111 -11.04 -12.53 -0.48
C THR A 111 -11.91 -13.43 -1.36
N MET A 112 -13.12 -12.99 -1.71
CA MET A 112 -14.02 -13.76 -2.58
C MET A 112 -13.43 -13.98 -3.98
N CYS A 113 -12.62 -13.03 -4.46
CA CYS A 113 -12.07 -13.06 -5.82
C CYS A 113 -11.14 -14.25 -6.03
N TRP A 114 -10.44 -14.73 -5.00
CA TRP A 114 -9.58 -15.91 -5.10
C TRP A 114 -10.18 -17.16 -4.44
N VAL A 115 -11.03 -17.02 -3.41
CA VAL A 115 -11.65 -18.18 -2.74
C VAL A 115 -12.55 -18.92 -3.71
N ALA A 116 -13.42 -18.23 -4.45
CA ALA A 116 -14.32 -18.89 -5.38
C ALA A 116 -13.56 -19.68 -6.47
N PRO A 117 -12.58 -19.11 -7.19
CA PRO A 117 -11.76 -19.86 -8.13
C PRO A 117 -11.00 -21.04 -7.51
N ALA A 118 -10.50 -20.91 -6.27
CA ALA A 118 -9.80 -22.01 -5.60
C ALA A 118 -10.69 -23.23 -5.30
N LEU A 119 -12.00 -23.02 -5.18
CA LEU A 119 -13.00 -24.06 -4.93
C LEU A 119 -13.57 -24.66 -6.22
N ILE A 120 -13.76 -23.82 -7.24
CA ILE A 120 -14.33 -24.22 -8.53
C ILE A 120 -13.28 -24.98 -9.36
N SER A 121 -12.05 -24.50 -9.34
CA SER A 121 -11.00 -25.04 -10.21
C SER A 121 -10.24 -26.19 -9.56
N GLU A 122 -9.84 -27.17 -10.38
CA GLU A 122 -8.98 -28.25 -9.92
C GLU A 122 -7.55 -27.77 -9.66
N GLY A 123 -6.85 -28.45 -8.74
CA GLY A 123 -5.46 -28.17 -8.41
C GLY A 123 -5.28 -27.42 -7.09
N LEU A 124 -4.12 -26.76 -6.96
CA LEU A 124 -3.71 -26.03 -5.75
C LEU A 124 -3.66 -24.53 -6.01
N THR A 125 -4.27 -23.74 -5.12
CA THR A 125 -4.10 -22.28 -5.10
C THR A 125 -3.12 -21.90 -4.00
N VAL A 126 -1.99 -21.30 -4.37
CA VAL A 126 -0.95 -20.84 -3.45
C VAL A 126 -1.09 -19.34 -3.24
N ILE A 127 -1.24 -18.92 -1.99
CA ILE A 127 -1.54 -17.53 -1.61
C ILE A 127 -0.37 -16.92 -0.85
N PHE A 128 0.25 -15.91 -1.43
CA PHE A 128 1.25 -15.09 -0.78
C PHE A 128 0.60 -13.96 0.02
N THR A 129 0.95 -13.82 1.29
CA THR A 129 0.43 -12.76 2.17
C THR A 129 1.45 -12.39 3.26
N LEU A 130 1.19 -11.30 3.98
CA LEU A 130 2.18 -10.54 4.75
C LEU A 130 2.60 -11.16 6.09
N LEU A 131 1.64 -11.70 6.85
CA LEU A 131 1.83 -12.00 8.28
C LEU A 131 1.19 -13.33 8.67
N LYS A 132 1.86 -14.02 9.59
CA LYS A 132 1.35 -15.26 10.22
C LYS A 132 -0.05 -15.08 10.81
N ALA A 133 -0.30 -14.01 11.58
CA ALA A 133 -1.59 -13.81 12.23
C ALA A 133 -2.75 -13.74 11.22
N LEU A 134 -2.56 -13.02 10.11
CA LEU A 134 -3.53 -12.95 9.02
C LEU A 134 -3.75 -14.32 8.36
N ILE A 135 -2.67 -15.11 8.19
CA ILE A 135 -2.76 -16.47 7.67
C ILE A 135 -3.56 -17.37 8.60
N ASP A 136 -3.25 -17.35 9.90
CA ASP A 136 -3.90 -18.20 10.89
C ASP A 136 -5.40 -17.87 11.03
N ASP A 137 -5.77 -16.58 10.98
CA ASP A 137 -7.17 -16.15 10.93
C ASP A 137 -7.88 -16.68 9.68
N LYS A 138 -7.27 -16.54 8.50
CA LYS A 138 -7.86 -17.01 7.24
C LYS A 138 -7.98 -18.53 7.19
N ILE A 139 -6.98 -19.25 7.70
CA ILE A 139 -7.04 -20.72 7.80
C ILE A 139 -8.21 -21.13 8.70
N ARG A 140 -8.40 -20.48 9.86
CA ARG A 140 -9.53 -20.78 10.75
C ARG A 140 -10.88 -20.52 10.06
N GLU A 141 -11.03 -19.37 9.40
CA GLU A 141 -12.24 -19.04 8.65
C GLU A 141 -12.55 -20.09 7.56
N LEU A 142 -11.55 -20.44 6.73
CA LEU A 142 -11.72 -21.40 5.65
C LEU A 142 -12.01 -22.81 6.16
N ILE A 143 -11.33 -23.27 7.22
CA ILE A 143 -11.58 -24.58 7.82
C ILE A 143 -12.97 -24.64 8.46
N ASN A 144 -13.48 -23.55 9.04
CA ASN A 144 -14.83 -23.51 9.59
C ASN A 144 -15.91 -23.67 8.51
N ILE A 145 -15.63 -23.19 7.29
CA ILE A 145 -16.44 -23.40 6.08
C ILE A 145 -15.99 -24.69 5.35
N GLY A 146 -15.08 -25.44 5.98
CA GLY A 146 -14.52 -26.75 5.61
C GLY A 146 -13.83 -26.82 4.26
N ILE A 147 -13.18 -25.72 3.92
CA ILE A 147 -12.25 -25.61 2.81
C ILE A 147 -10.88 -26.14 3.27
N PRO A 148 -10.32 -27.16 2.62
CA PRO A 148 -9.04 -27.73 3.03
C PRO A 148 -7.89 -26.78 2.69
N CYS A 149 -7.30 -26.21 3.74
CA CYS A 149 -6.18 -25.29 3.59
C CYS A 149 -5.08 -25.51 4.64
N ALA A 150 -3.88 -25.04 4.33
CA ALA A 150 -2.75 -25.01 5.26
C ALA A 150 -1.91 -23.75 5.08
N GLY A 151 -1.06 -23.45 6.06
CA GLY A 151 -0.10 -22.35 6.02
C GLY A 151 1.34 -22.86 6.09
N LEU A 152 2.22 -22.29 5.28
CA LEU A 152 3.67 -22.44 5.32
C LEU A 152 4.33 -21.07 5.41
N TYR A 153 4.73 -20.69 6.61
CA TYR A 153 5.46 -19.47 6.86
C TYR A 153 6.73 -19.78 7.66
N THR A 154 7.66 -18.84 7.74
CA THR A 154 8.86 -18.99 8.60
C THR A 154 8.42 -19.02 10.06
N PRO A 155 8.60 -20.13 10.79
CA PRO A 155 8.21 -20.19 12.19
C PRO A 155 9.44 -20.02 13.09
N THR A 156 9.25 -19.39 14.25
CA THR A 156 10.08 -19.62 15.43
C THR A 156 9.62 -20.86 16.23
N SER A 157 8.53 -21.55 15.81
CA SER A 157 7.86 -22.59 16.62
C SER A 157 6.98 -23.60 15.83
N HIS A 158 7.41 -24.14 14.69
CA HIS A 158 6.72 -25.33 14.12
C HIS A 158 7.40 -26.62 14.60
N PRO A 159 6.63 -27.65 14.97
CA PRO A 159 7.17 -29.00 15.18
C PRO A 159 7.93 -29.45 13.93
N SER A 160 9.02 -30.21 14.10
CA SER A 160 9.90 -30.70 13.03
C SER A 160 9.15 -31.34 11.84
N ASN A 161 7.95 -31.90 12.07
CA ASN A 161 7.21 -32.71 11.10
C ASN A 161 5.99 -31.98 10.50
N TYR A 162 5.70 -30.71 10.85
CA TYR A 162 4.52 -30.02 10.33
C TYR A 162 4.63 -29.75 8.82
N GLN A 163 5.81 -29.33 8.36
CA GLN A 163 6.06 -29.09 6.94
C GLN A 163 5.88 -30.37 6.12
N GLU A 164 6.39 -31.50 6.60
CA GLU A 164 6.24 -32.81 5.97
C GLU A 164 4.76 -33.21 5.84
N LYS A 165 3.96 -32.99 6.90
CA LYS A 165 2.50 -33.22 6.85
C LYS A 165 1.83 -32.36 5.79
N VAL A 166 2.19 -31.08 5.70
CA VAL A 166 1.66 -30.20 4.66
C VAL A 166 2.08 -30.71 3.28
N PHE A 167 3.35 -31.08 3.09
CA PHE A 167 3.85 -31.63 1.82
C PHE A 167 3.13 -32.91 1.43
N GLY A 168 2.91 -33.84 2.37
CA GLY A 168 2.12 -35.04 2.15
C GLY A 168 0.68 -34.72 1.72
N LYS A 169 0.02 -33.78 2.40
CA LYS A 169 -1.33 -33.31 2.02
C LYS A 169 -1.38 -32.64 0.64
N ILE A 170 -0.31 -31.94 0.24
CA ILE A 170 -0.19 -31.40 -1.11
C ILE A 170 0.03 -32.57 -2.10
N ALA A 171 0.91 -33.52 -1.81
CA ALA A 171 1.19 -34.65 -2.69
C ALA A 171 -0.07 -35.46 -3.01
N VAL A 172 -0.92 -35.72 -2.02
CA VAL A 172 -2.18 -36.47 -2.19
C VAL A 172 -3.37 -35.62 -2.68
N ASN A 173 -3.12 -34.39 -3.15
CA ASN A 173 -4.15 -33.47 -3.68
C ASN A 173 -5.29 -33.14 -2.68
N PHE A 174 -5.03 -33.21 -1.37
CA PHE A 174 -6.03 -32.92 -0.34
C PHE A 174 -6.25 -31.41 -0.15
N LEU A 175 -5.18 -30.61 -0.26
CA LEU A 175 -5.26 -29.16 -0.07
C LEU A 175 -5.75 -28.44 -1.33
N ARG A 176 -6.71 -27.53 -1.14
CA ARG A 176 -7.16 -26.58 -2.16
C ARG A 176 -6.43 -25.25 -2.07
N VAL A 177 -6.15 -24.81 -0.85
CA VAL A 177 -5.51 -23.52 -0.58
C VAL A 177 -4.25 -23.72 0.26
N LEU A 178 -3.15 -23.09 -0.13
CA LEU A 178 -1.90 -23.06 0.63
C LEU A 178 -1.46 -21.61 0.83
N PHE A 179 -1.54 -21.11 2.06
CA PHE A 179 -0.97 -19.81 2.42
C PHE A 179 0.54 -19.93 2.60
N VAL A 180 1.29 -18.96 2.08
CA VAL A 180 2.74 -18.95 2.11
C VAL A 180 3.25 -17.54 2.36
N THR A 181 4.26 -17.36 3.22
CA THR A 181 4.98 -16.08 3.25
C THR A 181 6.02 -16.04 2.12
N PRO A 182 6.23 -14.90 1.43
CA PRO A 182 7.23 -14.81 0.36
C PRO A 182 8.63 -15.30 0.79
N GLU A 183 9.02 -15.02 2.04
CA GLU A 183 10.30 -15.47 2.60
C GLU A 183 10.40 -16.99 2.67
N LYS A 184 9.31 -17.68 3.03
CA LYS A 184 9.30 -19.14 3.12
C LYS A 184 9.46 -19.79 1.75
N PHE A 185 8.81 -19.22 0.73
CA PHE A 185 8.95 -19.68 -0.66
C PHE A 185 10.38 -19.49 -1.18
N HIS A 186 10.96 -18.32 -0.94
CA HIS A 186 12.31 -18.00 -1.44
C HIS A 186 13.43 -18.72 -0.67
N LYS A 187 13.30 -18.92 0.64
CA LYS A 187 14.34 -19.59 1.45
C LYS A 187 14.33 -21.11 1.33
N ASN A 188 13.25 -21.73 0.84
CA ASN A 188 13.11 -23.19 0.79
C ASN A 188 13.17 -23.74 -0.66
N PRO A 189 14.35 -24.13 -1.17
CA PRO A 189 14.50 -24.69 -2.52
C PRO A 189 13.76 -26.00 -2.71
N VAL A 190 13.73 -26.86 -1.68
CA VAL A 190 13.01 -28.14 -1.70
C VAL A 190 11.51 -27.92 -1.93
N PHE A 191 10.92 -26.95 -1.23
CA PHE A 191 9.52 -26.58 -1.41
C PHE A 191 9.22 -26.10 -2.83
N ARG A 192 10.10 -25.27 -3.41
CA ARG A 192 9.94 -24.82 -4.80
C ARG A 192 10.01 -25.98 -5.79
N LEU A 193 11.01 -26.85 -5.64
CA LEU A 193 11.17 -28.04 -6.50
C LEU A 193 9.96 -28.98 -6.40
N MET A 194 9.42 -29.19 -5.20
CA MET A 194 8.20 -29.96 -5.00
C MET A 194 7.02 -29.32 -5.73
N LEU A 195 6.78 -28.01 -5.55
CA LEU A 195 5.69 -27.32 -6.27
C LEU A 195 5.87 -27.41 -7.79
N MET A 196 7.09 -27.22 -8.31
CA MET A 196 7.38 -27.35 -9.75
C MET A 196 7.03 -28.75 -10.28
N ARG A 197 7.33 -29.82 -9.53
CA ARG A 197 6.92 -31.17 -9.90
C ARG A 197 5.41 -31.34 -9.85
N ILE A 198 4.75 -30.81 -8.84
CA ILE A 198 3.29 -30.90 -8.72
C ILE A 198 2.59 -30.14 -9.85
N SER A 199 3.13 -28.98 -10.29
CA SER A 199 2.57 -28.24 -11.42
C SER A 199 2.63 -28.97 -12.76
N GLN A 200 3.46 -30.03 -12.87
CA GLN A 200 3.49 -30.90 -14.06
C GLN A 200 2.34 -31.92 -14.07
N ILE A 201 1.76 -32.21 -12.90
CA ILE A 201 0.73 -33.25 -12.72
C ILE A 201 -0.66 -32.62 -12.60
N ARG A 202 -0.78 -31.46 -11.95
CA ARG A 202 -2.05 -30.75 -11.76
C ARG A 202 -1.85 -29.24 -11.73
N PRO A 203 -2.88 -28.44 -12.06
CA PRO A 203 -2.76 -26.99 -12.07
C PRO A 203 -2.33 -26.41 -10.71
N ILE A 204 -1.42 -25.45 -10.76
CA ILE A 204 -1.10 -24.57 -9.63
C ILE A 204 -1.41 -23.14 -10.05
N ARG A 205 -2.10 -22.41 -9.17
CA ARG A 205 -2.41 -20.99 -9.36
C ARG A 205 -1.80 -20.17 -8.24
N PHE A 206 -1.36 -18.96 -8.54
CA PHE A 206 -0.75 -18.07 -7.55
C PHE A 206 -1.64 -16.86 -7.29
N VAL A 207 -1.82 -16.56 -6.02
CA VAL A 207 -2.50 -15.37 -5.54
C VAL A 207 -1.48 -14.58 -4.73
N ILE A 208 -1.29 -13.32 -5.05
CA ILE A 208 -0.46 -12.40 -4.29
C ILE A 208 -1.39 -11.39 -3.65
N ASP A 209 -1.68 -11.58 -2.37
CA ASP A 209 -2.45 -10.64 -1.57
C ASP A 209 -1.55 -9.46 -1.18
N GLU A 210 -2.11 -8.27 -1.09
CA GLU A 210 -1.38 -7.01 -0.84
C GLU A 210 -0.24 -6.76 -1.86
N ALA A 211 -0.54 -6.94 -3.14
CA ALA A 211 0.41 -6.84 -4.26
C ALA A 211 1.17 -5.50 -4.34
N HIS A 212 0.69 -4.43 -3.69
CA HIS A 212 1.46 -3.18 -3.55
C HIS A 212 2.81 -3.41 -2.86
N CYS A 213 2.94 -4.43 -2.01
CA CYS A 213 4.18 -4.78 -1.31
C CYS A 213 5.31 -5.17 -2.26
N ILE A 214 5.00 -5.61 -3.48
CA ILE A 214 5.99 -5.90 -4.53
C ILE A 214 6.84 -4.66 -4.83
N VAL A 215 6.20 -3.48 -4.85
CA VAL A 215 6.84 -2.19 -5.14
C VAL A 215 7.25 -1.47 -3.85
N GLU A 216 6.36 -1.44 -2.85
CA GLU A 216 6.58 -0.61 -1.66
C GLU A 216 7.65 -1.14 -0.71
N GLN A 217 7.79 -2.47 -0.64
CA GLN A 217 8.73 -3.15 0.25
C GLN A 217 9.90 -3.78 -0.49
N GLU A 218 10.11 -3.44 -1.76
CA GLU A 218 11.15 -4.02 -2.60
C GLU A 218 12.54 -4.02 -1.91
N TYR A 219 12.85 -2.92 -1.22
CA TYR A 219 14.09 -2.72 -0.48
C TYR A 219 14.13 -3.48 0.86
N PHE A 220 13.01 -3.52 1.59
CA PHE A 220 12.95 -4.03 2.96
C PHE A 220 12.65 -5.52 3.07
N ARG A 221 11.80 -6.02 2.18
CA ARG A 221 11.39 -7.41 2.12
C ARG A 221 11.56 -7.87 0.67
N LYS A 222 12.83 -7.98 0.23
CA LYS A 222 13.26 -8.48 -1.09
C LYS A 222 12.53 -9.76 -1.54
N ALA A 223 12.03 -10.56 -0.59
CA ALA A 223 11.20 -11.72 -0.89
C ALA A 223 9.95 -11.40 -1.72
N TRP A 224 9.35 -10.22 -1.59
CA TRP A 224 8.23 -9.77 -2.43
C TRP A 224 8.67 -9.50 -3.88
N LYS A 225 9.77 -8.78 -4.10
CA LYS A 225 10.40 -8.60 -5.43
C LYS A 225 10.69 -9.95 -6.08
N ASN A 226 11.21 -10.90 -5.28
CA ASN A 226 11.59 -12.23 -5.76
C ASN A 226 10.39 -13.09 -6.18
N LEU A 227 9.15 -12.72 -5.86
CA LEU A 227 7.96 -13.37 -6.44
C LEU A 227 7.90 -13.19 -7.97
N GLY A 228 8.63 -12.23 -8.54
CA GLY A 228 8.83 -12.12 -9.99
C GLY A 228 9.43 -13.35 -10.66
N THR A 229 10.12 -14.20 -9.90
CA THR A 229 10.64 -15.49 -10.40
C THR A 229 9.54 -16.53 -10.64
N LEU A 230 8.31 -16.32 -10.12
CA LEU A 230 7.21 -17.26 -10.29
C LEU A 230 6.89 -17.54 -11.75
N LYS A 231 6.93 -16.53 -12.64
CA LYS A 231 6.70 -16.76 -14.07
C LYS A 231 7.79 -17.58 -14.74
N GLN A 232 9.03 -17.52 -14.24
CA GLN A 232 10.12 -18.36 -14.73
C GLN A 232 9.97 -19.81 -14.24
N LEU A 233 9.57 -19.99 -12.98
CA LEU A 233 9.40 -21.32 -12.37
C LEU A 233 8.09 -22.02 -12.81
N PHE A 234 7.05 -21.24 -13.08
CA PHE A 234 5.68 -21.69 -13.37
C PHE A 234 5.07 -20.87 -14.52
N PRO A 235 5.56 -21.03 -15.76
CA PRO A 235 5.18 -20.16 -16.88
C PRO A 235 3.69 -20.20 -17.23
N LEU A 236 3.04 -21.36 -17.06
CA LEU A 236 1.63 -21.58 -17.38
C LEU A 236 0.67 -21.20 -16.24
N SER A 237 1.17 -20.97 -15.03
CA SER A 237 0.31 -20.68 -13.87
C SER A 237 -0.22 -19.25 -13.92
N PRO A 238 -1.53 -19.00 -13.77
CA PRO A 238 -2.07 -17.65 -13.69
C PRO A 238 -1.73 -17.01 -12.34
N HIS A 239 -1.51 -15.70 -12.37
CA HIS A 239 -1.30 -14.88 -11.18
C HIS A 239 -2.49 -13.97 -10.92
N MET A 240 -3.10 -14.04 -9.74
CA MET A 240 -4.03 -13.02 -9.25
C MET A 240 -3.29 -12.10 -8.27
N LEU A 241 -3.17 -10.83 -8.61
CA LEU A 241 -2.50 -9.80 -7.82
C LEU A 241 -3.60 -8.92 -7.19
N LEU A 242 -3.70 -8.87 -5.87
CA LEU A 242 -4.78 -8.16 -5.17
C LEU A 242 -4.24 -6.97 -4.40
N THR A 243 -4.85 -5.80 -4.55
CA THR A 243 -4.53 -4.63 -3.72
C THR A 243 -5.75 -3.74 -3.51
N ALA A 244 -5.74 -2.95 -2.44
CA ALA A 244 -6.82 -2.00 -2.15
C ALA A 244 -6.80 -0.78 -3.08
N THR A 245 -5.59 -0.28 -3.34
CA THR A 245 -5.32 0.94 -4.10
C THR A 245 -4.08 0.69 -4.95
N CYS A 246 -4.05 1.27 -6.15
CA CYS A 246 -2.91 1.15 -7.07
C CYS A 246 -3.01 2.20 -8.17
N SER A 247 -2.02 3.08 -8.25
CA SER A 247 -1.86 4.02 -9.34
C SER A 247 -1.45 3.31 -10.63
N THR A 248 -1.63 3.95 -11.78
CA THR A 248 -1.21 3.39 -13.08
C THR A 248 0.29 3.10 -13.11
N ASN A 249 1.11 3.93 -12.47
CA ASN A 249 2.55 3.72 -12.39
C ASN A 249 2.91 2.50 -11.54
N GLU A 250 2.27 2.34 -10.37
CA GLU A 250 2.45 1.16 -9.52
C GLU A 250 2.02 -0.12 -10.23
N ALA A 251 0.90 -0.11 -10.97
CA ALA A 251 0.45 -1.27 -11.74
C ALA A 251 1.47 -1.70 -12.81
N ARG A 252 2.07 -0.73 -13.52
CA ARG A 252 3.15 -0.98 -14.49
C ARG A 252 4.40 -1.54 -13.81
N LYS A 253 4.81 -0.98 -12.67
CA LYS A 253 5.93 -1.50 -11.88
C LYS A 253 5.67 -2.94 -11.41
N ILE A 254 4.49 -3.22 -10.87
CA ILE A 254 4.07 -4.57 -10.46
C ILE A 254 4.15 -5.55 -11.65
N GLN A 255 3.59 -5.18 -12.80
CA GLN A 255 3.64 -6.00 -14.02
C GLN A 255 5.08 -6.33 -14.43
N SER A 256 5.94 -5.31 -14.44
CA SER A 256 7.35 -5.44 -14.80
C SER A 256 8.10 -6.35 -13.83
N ILE A 257 7.97 -6.13 -12.51
CA ILE A 257 8.65 -6.95 -11.49
C ILE A 257 8.15 -8.39 -11.53
N MET A 258 6.85 -8.59 -11.77
CA MET A 258 6.25 -9.92 -11.88
C MET A 258 6.59 -10.66 -13.19
N ASN A 259 7.36 -10.03 -14.09
CA ASN A 259 7.74 -10.56 -15.40
C ASN A 259 6.51 -11.01 -16.24
N ILE A 260 5.41 -10.25 -16.17
CA ILE A 260 4.20 -10.50 -16.97
C ILE A 260 4.30 -9.64 -18.24
N GLN A 261 4.12 -10.24 -19.41
CA GLN A 261 4.24 -9.51 -20.68
C GLN A 261 3.17 -8.41 -20.81
N VAL A 262 3.51 -7.37 -21.57
CA VAL A 262 2.56 -6.29 -21.89
C VAL A 262 1.43 -6.88 -22.73
N GLY A 263 0.18 -6.67 -22.31
CA GLY A 263 -1.01 -7.28 -22.91
C GLY A 263 -1.52 -8.53 -22.18
N ASP A 264 -0.66 -9.21 -21.41
CA ASP A 264 -1.00 -10.46 -20.72
C ASP A 264 -1.51 -10.27 -19.28
N LEU A 265 -1.52 -9.03 -18.78
CA LEU A 265 -2.08 -8.66 -17.49
C LEU A 265 -3.47 -8.04 -17.69
N ASN A 266 -4.51 -8.79 -17.33
CA ASN A 266 -5.86 -8.24 -17.24
C ASN A 266 -5.99 -7.37 -16.00
N ILE A 267 -6.53 -6.17 -16.13
CA ILE A 267 -6.72 -5.24 -15.00
C ILE A 267 -8.22 -5.16 -14.71
N VAL A 268 -8.59 -5.53 -13.48
CA VAL A 268 -9.96 -5.45 -12.98
C VAL A 268 -9.97 -4.48 -11.81
N ARG A 269 -10.54 -3.29 -12.02
CA ARG A 269 -10.49 -2.17 -11.07
C ARG A 269 -11.88 -1.62 -10.79
N SER A 270 -12.14 -1.31 -9.52
CA SER A 270 -13.33 -0.60 -9.06
C SER A 270 -13.46 0.77 -9.74
N SER A 271 -14.66 1.15 -10.14
CA SER A 271 -14.92 2.50 -10.70
C SER A 271 -14.73 3.61 -9.68
N SER A 272 -14.91 3.31 -8.39
CA SER A 272 -14.80 4.27 -7.31
C SER A 272 -13.99 3.75 -6.12
N PHE A 273 -13.19 4.66 -5.54
CA PHE A 273 -12.48 4.49 -4.26
C PHE A 273 -13.08 5.35 -3.15
N VAL A 274 -14.24 5.96 -3.41
CA VAL A 274 -14.94 6.85 -2.47
C VAL A 274 -15.42 6.02 -1.27
N ARG A 275 -15.01 6.45 -0.07
CA ARG A 275 -15.48 5.91 1.20
C ARG A 275 -16.36 6.96 1.89
N SER A 276 -17.63 7.02 1.47
CA SER A 276 -18.60 8.02 1.94
C SER A 276 -18.91 7.91 3.43
N GLU A 277 -18.58 6.79 4.07
CA GLU A 277 -18.72 6.57 5.51
C GLU A 277 -17.56 7.16 6.32
N ILE A 278 -16.41 7.47 5.69
CA ILE A 278 -15.24 8.03 6.38
C ILE A 278 -15.22 9.55 6.25
N THR A 279 -15.07 10.26 7.36
CA THR A 279 -14.83 11.70 7.39
C THR A 279 -13.34 11.95 7.66
N PHE A 280 -12.66 12.59 6.72
CA PHE A 280 -11.24 12.92 6.81
C PHE A 280 -11.03 14.31 7.41
N GLU A 281 -10.10 14.41 8.36
CA GLU A 281 -9.68 15.66 8.97
C GLU A 281 -8.14 15.72 9.05
N VAL A 282 -7.58 16.91 8.83
CA VAL A 282 -6.18 17.21 9.16
C VAL A 282 -6.16 18.30 10.21
N GLN A 283 -5.57 17.99 11.37
CA GLN A 283 -5.47 18.89 12.51
C GLN A 283 -4.01 19.29 12.73
N THR A 284 -3.79 20.53 13.14
CA THR A 284 -2.44 21.00 13.47
C THR A 284 -1.97 20.34 14.75
N LYS A 285 -0.85 19.62 14.69
CA LYS A 285 -0.20 19.05 15.88
C LYS A 285 0.47 20.17 16.66
N SER A 286 -0.03 20.40 17.87
CA SER A 286 0.37 21.52 18.74
C SER A 286 1.42 21.06 19.77
N SER A 287 1.21 21.29 21.07
CA SER A 287 2.05 20.66 22.09
C SER A 287 1.66 19.20 22.28
N LYS A 288 2.54 18.40 22.88
CA LYS A 288 2.26 16.99 23.14
C LYS A 288 1.02 16.85 24.02
N GLU A 289 0.94 17.62 25.09
CA GLU A 289 -0.15 17.59 26.08
C GLU A 289 -1.49 17.89 25.41
N ARG A 290 -1.55 18.98 24.63
CA ARG A 290 -2.76 19.39 23.92
C ARG A 290 -3.17 18.40 22.85
N THR A 291 -2.21 17.84 22.11
CA THR A 291 -2.51 16.78 21.11
C THR A 291 -3.12 15.55 21.80
N ILE A 292 -2.61 15.17 22.98
CA ILE A 292 -3.19 14.07 23.78
C ILE A 292 -4.60 14.43 24.28
N ASP A 293 -4.85 15.66 24.72
CA ASP A 293 -6.21 16.11 25.08
C ASP A 293 -7.17 15.98 23.90
N GLU A 294 -6.76 16.45 22.73
CA GLU A 294 -7.55 16.35 21.49
C GLU A 294 -7.83 14.88 21.13
N ILE A 295 -6.84 13.98 21.23
CA ILE A 295 -7.03 12.53 21.04
C ILE A 295 -8.04 11.97 22.05
N CYS A 296 -7.91 12.32 23.33
CA CYS A 296 -8.83 11.83 24.38
C CYS A 296 -10.27 12.29 24.11
N ASP A 297 -10.46 13.52 23.65
CA ASP A 297 -11.77 14.05 23.29
C ASP A 297 -12.38 13.31 22.09
N GLN A 298 -11.57 12.91 21.11
CA GLN A 298 -12.07 12.07 20.00
C GLN A 298 -12.47 10.68 20.49
N ILE A 299 -11.67 10.06 21.37
CA ILE A 299 -12.00 8.73 21.94
C ILE A 299 -13.32 8.80 22.72
N ARG A 300 -13.54 9.84 23.55
CA ARG A 300 -14.79 10.00 24.31
C ARG A 300 -16.04 10.14 23.44
N ARG A 301 -15.90 10.65 22.22
CA ARG A 301 -17.03 10.78 21.27
C ARG A 301 -17.42 9.45 20.62
N VAL A 302 -16.60 8.40 20.76
CA VAL A 302 -16.91 7.07 20.25
C VAL A 302 -17.67 6.30 21.32
N GLU A 303 -19.01 6.37 21.27
CA GLU A 303 -19.87 5.64 22.22
C GLU A 303 -19.80 4.12 22.02
N ASN A 304 -19.82 3.68 20.76
CA ASN A 304 -19.77 2.28 20.37
C ASN A 304 -18.80 2.10 19.21
N GLY A 305 -17.64 1.50 19.46
CA GLY A 305 -16.66 1.23 18.40
C GLY A 305 -15.25 1.02 18.93
N TYR A 306 -14.30 1.00 18.00
CA TYR A 306 -12.88 0.85 18.29
C TYR A 306 -12.11 2.03 17.70
N CYS A 307 -11.12 2.51 18.44
CA CYS A 307 -10.18 3.54 17.99
C CYS A 307 -8.81 2.91 17.75
N ILE A 308 -8.12 3.35 16.70
CA ILE A 308 -6.72 3.01 16.45
C ILE A 308 -5.93 4.31 16.40
N VAL A 309 -4.88 4.40 17.21
CA VAL A 309 -3.94 5.53 17.20
C VAL A 309 -2.61 5.04 16.65
N TYR A 310 -2.20 5.58 15.50
CA TYR A 310 -0.93 5.27 14.88
C TYR A 310 0.17 6.22 15.39
N CYS A 311 1.29 5.65 15.81
CA CYS A 311 2.48 6.39 16.25
C CYS A 311 3.70 5.96 15.44
N ALA A 312 4.68 6.85 15.31
CA ALA A 312 5.85 6.63 14.45
C ALA A 312 6.87 5.61 14.99
N SER A 313 6.83 5.30 16.29
CA SER A 313 7.75 4.35 16.92
C SER A 313 7.11 3.64 18.11
N LEU A 314 7.64 2.48 18.48
CA LEU A 314 7.17 1.72 19.66
C LEU A 314 7.25 2.56 20.95
N ALA A 315 8.38 3.25 21.17
CA ALA A 315 8.54 4.13 22.33
C ALA A 315 7.47 5.24 22.36
N ASN A 316 7.06 5.75 21.19
CA ASN A 316 5.99 6.72 21.13
C ASN A 316 4.60 6.09 21.33
N CYS A 317 4.37 4.84 20.91
CA CYS A 317 3.16 4.10 21.26
C CYS A 317 3.01 3.94 22.78
N GLU A 318 4.08 3.54 23.46
CA GLU A 318 4.10 3.33 24.92
C GLU A 318 3.85 4.64 25.67
N GLU A 319 4.53 5.73 25.26
CA GLU A 319 4.32 7.05 25.87
C GLU A 319 2.88 7.55 25.67
N VAL A 320 2.34 7.43 24.46
CA VAL A 320 0.95 7.83 24.16
C VAL A 320 -0.04 6.99 24.98
N LEU A 321 0.22 5.68 25.12
CA LEU A 321 -0.60 4.78 25.93
C LEU A 321 -0.65 5.24 27.40
N GLU A 322 0.49 5.54 28.01
CA GLU A 322 0.57 6.02 29.39
C GLU A 322 -0.19 7.33 29.58
N LEU A 323 0.01 8.29 28.67
CA LEU A 323 -0.64 9.60 28.75
C LEU A 323 -2.16 9.53 28.57
N ILE A 324 -2.65 8.64 27.71
CA ILE A 324 -4.10 8.43 27.53
C ILE A 324 -4.68 7.68 28.73
N LYS A 325 -3.99 6.65 29.26
CA LYS A 325 -4.44 5.90 30.45
C LYS A 325 -4.66 6.80 31.66
N ILE A 326 -3.81 7.80 31.87
CA ILE A 326 -3.96 8.80 32.94
C ILE A 326 -5.26 9.61 32.77
N LYS A 327 -5.70 9.86 31.53
CA LYS A 327 -6.87 10.71 31.24
C LYS A 327 -8.17 9.92 31.05
N LEU A 328 -8.09 8.61 30.80
CA LEU A 328 -9.21 7.73 30.44
C LEU A 328 -9.08 6.38 31.17
N GLU A 329 -9.30 6.36 32.48
CA GLU A 329 -9.10 5.18 33.34
C GLU A 329 -10.04 4.00 33.00
N SER A 330 -11.22 4.26 32.43
CA SER A 330 -12.26 3.24 32.18
C SER A 330 -12.20 2.60 30.79
N ILE A 331 -11.22 2.94 29.95
CA ILE A 331 -11.14 2.47 28.56
C ILE A 331 -10.09 1.36 28.44
N SER A 332 -10.45 0.26 27.77
CA SER A 332 -9.50 -0.78 27.39
C SER A 332 -8.55 -0.25 26.33
N LEU A 333 -7.26 -0.17 26.67
CA LEU A 333 -6.20 0.39 25.84
C LEU A 333 -4.99 -0.55 25.87
N ASP A 334 -4.53 -0.93 24.68
CA ASP A 334 -3.35 -1.76 24.48
C ASP A 334 -2.49 -1.22 23.33
N VAL A 335 -1.22 -1.64 23.32
CA VAL A 335 -0.25 -1.31 22.27
C VAL A 335 -0.03 -2.53 21.39
N TYR A 336 -0.04 -2.29 20.09
CA TYR A 336 0.35 -3.27 19.08
C TYR A 336 1.47 -2.68 18.21
N HIS A 337 2.48 -3.50 17.89
CA HIS A 337 3.51 -3.12 16.93
C HIS A 337 3.67 -4.22 15.87
N GLY A 338 3.81 -3.80 14.62
CA GLY A 338 4.00 -4.69 13.48
C GLY A 338 4.43 -3.90 12.25
N ASN A 339 5.33 -4.46 11.46
CA ASN A 339 5.82 -3.82 10.24
C ASN A 339 4.78 -4.01 9.13
N LEU A 340 4.06 -2.92 8.83
CA LEU A 340 3.31 -2.63 7.60
C LEU A 340 1.78 -2.57 7.75
N ILE A 341 1.20 -1.38 7.53
CA ILE A 341 -0.25 -1.22 7.46
C ILE A 341 -0.64 -0.06 6.50
N GLN A 342 -1.54 -0.33 5.55
CA GLN A 342 -2.44 0.71 5.02
C GLN A 342 -3.43 1.10 6.13
N GLU A 343 -3.34 2.35 6.61
CA GLU A 343 -3.98 2.80 7.86
C GLU A 343 -5.42 3.28 7.64
N ALA A 344 -5.58 4.33 6.84
CA ALA A 344 -6.84 5.07 6.74
C ALA A 344 -8.05 4.23 6.31
N GLY A 345 -7.85 3.27 5.40
CA GLY A 345 -8.91 2.44 4.83
C GLY A 345 -9.47 1.36 5.76
N ARG A 346 -8.91 1.19 6.97
CA ARG A 346 -9.36 0.19 7.95
C ARG A 346 -10.58 0.63 8.76
N ALA A 347 -10.77 1.93 8.88
CA ALA A 347 -11.94 2.51 9.53
C ALA A 347 -13.22 2.22 8.72
N GLY A 348 -14.36 2.08 9.41
CA GLY A 348 -15.68 1.94 8.79
C GLY A 348 -15.83 0.71 7.89
N ARG A 349 -15.17 -0.42 8.19
CA ARG A 349 -15.24 -1.65 7.37
C ARG A 349 -16.65 -2.27 7.35
N ASP A 350 -17.44 -1.97 8.37
CA ASP A 350 -18.86 -2.29 8.51
C ASP A 350 -19.78 -1.29 7.78
N ARG A 351 -19.21 -0.29 7.09
CA ARG A 351 -19.88 0.82 6.39
C ARG A 351 -20.62 1.80 7.31
N ARG A 352 -20.39 1.74 8.61
CA ARG A 352 -20.87 2.75 9.55
C ARG A 352 -19.94 3.96 9.52
N GLU A 353 -20.46 5.09 9.99
CA GLU A 353 -19.70 6.33 10.06
C GLU A 353 -18.40 6.15 10.85
N ALA A 354 -17.32 6.65 10.28
CA ALA A 354 -16.01 6.63 10.91
C ALA A 354 -15.25 7.93 10.66
N LYS A 355 -14.31 8.24 11.54
CA LYS A 355 -13.42 9.40 11.39
C LYS A 355 -11.98 8.97 11.17
N HIS A 356 -11.29 9.71 10.32
CA HIS A 356 -9.86 9.59 10.10
C HIS A 356 -9.20 10.95 10.31
N ILE A 357 -8.35 11.07 11.34
CA ILE A 357 -7.76 12.34 11.76
C ILE A 357 -6.24 12.22 11.68
N ILE A 358 -5.59 13.13 10.95
CA ILE A 358 -4.13 13.25 10.93
C ILE A 358 -3.74 14.45 11.79
N TYR A 359 -2.94 14.22 12.83
CA TYR A 359 -2.27 15.29 13.57
C TYR A 359 -0.93 15.61 12.89
N TYR A 360 -0.86 16.74 12.20
CA TYR A 360 0.27 17.11 11.36
C TYR A 360 1.04 18.31 11.90
N SER A 361 2.37 18.18 11.97
CA SER A 361 3.30 19.29 12.00
C SER A 361 4.44 19.06 11.00
N ARG A 362 5.03 20.14 10.48
CA ARG A 362 6.27 20.03 9.69
C ARG A 362 7.42 19.37 10.45
N GLN A 363 7.42 19.40 11.78
CA GLN A 363 8.49 18.79 12.57
C GLN A 363 8.47 17.26 12.46
N ASP A 364 7.31 16.65 12.15
CA ASP A 364 7.16 15.21 12.00
C ASP A 364 7.93 14.66 10.79
N ILE A 365 8.18 15.50 9.77
CA ILE A 365 8.95 15.12 8.57
C ILE A 365 10.34 14.60 8.94
N LYS A 366 10.95 15.18 9.98
CA LYS A 366 12.24 14.73 10.51
C LYS A 366 12.19 13.29 11.01
N THR A 367 11.12 12.92 11.71
CA THR A 367 10.93 11.57 12.23
C THR A 367 10.72 10.59 11.08
N VAL A 368 9.82 10.92 10.14
CA VAL A 368 9.51 10.08 8.97
C VAL A 368 10.73 9.89 8.09
N TYR A 369 11.42 10.97 7.72
CA TYR A 369 12.59 10.90 6.85
C TYR A 369 13.77 10.18 7.52
N ARG A 370 13.95 10.32 8.85
CA ARG A 370 14.95 9.52 9.55
C ARG A 370 14.67 8.03 9.44
N ILE A 371 13.42 7.60 9.64
CA ILE A 371 13.06 6.18 9.53
C ILE A 371 13.46 5.68 8.13
N VAL A 372 13.05 6.40 7.09
CA VAL A 372 13.38 6.09 5.69
C VAL A 372 14.89 6.05 5.40
N ALA A 373 15.67 6.96 6.00
CA ALA A 373 17.10 7.11 5.72
C ALA A 373 18.01 6.32 6.67
N SER A 374 17.49 5.82 7.80
CA SER A 374 18.24 5.08 8.82
C SER A 374 18.42 3.60 8.52
N GLU A 375 17.77 3.11 7.47
CA GLU A 375 17.81 1.71 7.08
C GLU A 375 19.04 1.50 6.18
N GLU A 376 20.17 1.19 6.82
CA GLU A 376 21.51 1.12 6.23
C GLU A 376 21.60 0.21 4.99
N SER A 377 21.94 0.81 3.84
CA SER A 377 22.76 0.18 2.80
C SER A 377 23.97 1.07 2.53
N SER A 378 25.04 0.50 1.97
CA SER A 378 26.25 1.22 1.56
C SER A 378 25.90 2.50 0.79
N THR A 379 26.49 3.62 1.19
CA THR A 379 26.16 4.97 0.67
C THR A 379 26.43 5.17 -0.83
N ASP A 380 27.09 4.23 -1.50
CA ASP A 380 27.42 4.23 -2.94
C ASP A 380 26.47 3.39 -3.81
N ASP A 381 25.39 2.82 -3.25
CA ASP A 381 24.42 2.08 -4.04
C ASP A 381 23.48 3.02 -4.80
N MET A 382 23.61 3.07 -6.13
CA MET A 382 22.71 3.80 -7.04
C MET A 382 21.23 3.44 -6.80
N GLU A 383 20.96 2.15 -6.54
CA GLU A 383 19.63 1.63 -6.20
C GLU A 383 19.07 2.29 -4.91
N TYR A 384 19.92 2.59 -3.92
CA TYR A 384 19.49 3.24 -2.68
C TYR A 384 19.23 4.74 -2.85
N GLN A 385 19.96 5.41 -3.74
CA GLN A 385 19.68 6.83 -4.05
C GLN A 385 18.32 6.97 -4.75
N GLU A 386 18.02 6.11 -5.74
CA GLU A 386 16.70 6.08 -6.39
C GLU A 386 15.57 5.80 -5.39
N TYR A 387 15.80 4.88 -4.45
CA TYR A 387 14.87 4.63 -3.34
C TYR A 387 14.59 5.88 -2.51
N LEU A 388 15.64 6.57 -2.07
CA LEU A 388 15.51 7.76 -1.26
C LEU A 388 14.78 8.86 -2.03
N GLU A 389 15.10 9.08 -3.29
CA GLU A 389 14.40 10.06 -4.14
C GLU A 389 12.91 9.75 -4.26
N GLU A 390 12.52 8.49 -4.49
CA GLU A 390 11.12 8.08 -4.54
C GLU A 390 10.41 8.32 -3.20
N LYS A 391 11.04 7.96 -2.07
CA LYS A 391 10.43 8.17 -0.75
C LYS A 391 10.35 9.65 -0.36
N GLN A 392 11.34 10.46 -0.73
CA GLN A 392 11.28 11.91 -0.55
C GLN A 392 10.09 12.50 -1.29
N LYS A 393 9.84 12.06 -2.53
CA LYS A 393 8.66 12.46 -3.29
C LYS A 393 7.36 12.10 -2.56
N LYS A 394 7.22 10.87 -2.06
CA LYS A 394 6.04 10.44 -1.28
C LYS A 394 5.84 11.28 0.00
N ILE A 395 6.94 11.65 0.68
CA ILE A 395 6.86 12.55 1.86
C ILE A 395 6.33 13.92 1.46
N LEU A 396 6.80 14.49 0.35
CA LEU A 396 6.30 15.78 -0.16
C LEU A 396 4.82 15.70 -0.53
N GLU A 397 4.38 14.61 -1.18
CA GLU A 397 2.97 14.39 -1.51
C GLU A 397 2.07 14.39 -0.25
N ILE A 398 2.50 13.71 0.82
CA ILE A 398 1.79 13.73 2.12
C ILE A 398 1.81 15.13 2.75
N MET A 399 2.93 15.86 2.66
CA MET A 399 2.99 17.24 3.14
C MET A 399 1.99 18.13 2.42
N LEU A 400 1.92 18.05 1.08
CA LEU A 400 0.97 18.84 0.29
C LEU A 400 -0.48 18.47 0.63
N PHE A 401 -0.77 17.18 0.85
CA PHE A 401 -2.08 16.73 1.33
C PHE A 401 -2.44 17.38 2.67
N CYS A 402 -1.55 17.32 3.66
CA CYS A 402 -1.79 17.88 4.99
C CYS A 402 -1.90 19.41 5.00
N GLU A 403 -1.24 20.11 4.07
CA GLU A 403 -1.25 21.58 3.99
C GLU A 403 -2.32 22.15 3.06
N SER A 404 -3.03 21.30 2.33
CA SER A 404 -4.18 21.73 1.54
C SER A 404 -5.26 22.32 2.43
N GLN A 405 -5.73 23.53 2.08
CA GLN A 405 -6.73 24.24 2.89
C GLN A 405 -8.16 24.13 2.39
N TYR A 406 -8.37 23.93 1.09
CA TYR A 406 -9.69 24.05 0.47
C TYR A 406 -10.03 22.89 -0.46
N GLU A 407 -9.03 22.09 -0.86
CA GLU A 407 -9.30 20.92 -1.66
C GLU A 407 -9.82 19.77 -0.80
N CYS A 408 -10.88 19.13 -1.29
CA CYS A 408 -11.49 18.02 -0.57
C CYS A 408 -10.47 16.89 -0.37
N HIS A 409 -10.23 16.49 0.88
CA HIS A 409 -9.29 15.41 1.21
C HIS A 409 -9.61 14.11 0.48
N GLN A 410 -10.89 13.75 0.41
CA GLN A 410 -11.31 12.56 -0.30
C GLN A 410 -11.06 12.67 -1.81
N LYS A 411 -11.27 13.86 -2.39
CA LYS A 411 -10.94 14.11 -3.79
C LYS A 411 -9.44 13.96 -4.03
N LEU A 412 -8.58 14.55 -3.18
CA LEU A 412 -7.13 14.41 -3.27
C LEU A 412 -6.68 12.94 -3.17
N LEU A 413 -7.24 12.18 -2.24
CA LEU A 413 -6.93 10.75 -2.07
C LEU A 413 -7.34 9.91 -3.29
N VAL A 414 -8.52 10.16 -3.87
CA VAL A 414 -8.96 9.42 -5.06
C VAL A 414 -8.13 9.83 -6.28
N GLN A 415 -7.85 11.13 -6.44
CA GLN A 415 -6.99 11.64 -7.53
C GLN A 415 -5.61 11.00 -7.52
N TYR A 416 -5.03 10.76 -6.35
CA TYR A 416 -3.73 10.07 -6.22
C TYR A 416 -3.71 8.68 -6.88
N TYR A 417 -4.83 7.95 -6.83
CA TYR A 417 -4.97 6.61 -7.40
C TYR A 417 -5.79 6.57 -8.70
N SER A 418 -6.16 7.73 -9.24
CA SER A 418 -6.94 7.83 -10.48
C SER A 418 -6.09 7.45 -11.69
N TRP A 419 -6.73 6.81 -12.66
CA TRP A 419 -6.12 6.44 -13.93
C TRP A 419 -6.52 7.46 -15.01
N ASP A 420 -5.74 7.53 -16.09
CA ASP A 420 -6.05 8.42 -17.21
C ASP A 420 -7.44 8.08 -17.78
N GLY A 421 -8.34 9.07 -17.82
CA GLY A 421 -9.71 8.91 -18.28
C GLY A 421 -10.74 8.57 -17.19
N ASP A 422 -10.33 8.44 -15.93
CA ASP A 422 -11.27 8.33 -14.81
C ASP A 422 -12.12 9.59 -14.65
N GLU A 423 -13.38 9.41 -14.25
CA GLU A 423 -14.29 10.52 -13.98
C GLU A 423 -13.83 11.35 -12.77
N GLU A 424 -14.06 12.66 -12.83
CA GLU A 424 -13.72 13.55 -11.73
C GLU A 424 -14.63 13.32 -10.52
N VAL A 425 -14.02 13.16 -9.35
CA VAL A 425 -14.75 12.94 -8.10
C VAL A 425 -15.26 14.27 -7.53
N LEU A 426 -16.56 14.29 -7.22
CA LEU A 426 -17.19 15.42 -6.53
C LEU A 426 -16.65 15.57 -5.10
N PRO A 427 -16.56 16.81 -4.56
CA PRO A 427 -16.21 17.03 -3.17
C PRO A 427 -17.14 16.30 -2.21
N CYS A 428 -16.62 15.78 -1.09
CA CYS A 428 -17.42 15.02 -0.12
C CYS A 428 -18.31 15.87 0.80
N GLU A 429 -18.15 17.19 0.77
CA GLU A 429 -18.92 18.19 1.53
C GLU A 429 -18.85 18.12 3.06
N LYS A 430 -18.13 17.13 3.62
CA LYS A 430 -18.05 16.89 5.07
C LYS A 430 -16.65 16.90 5.67
N CYS A 431 -15.58 16.81 4.86
CA CYS A 431 -14.20 16.91 5.38
C CYS A 431 -13.90 18.34 5.84
N ASP A 432 -12.91 18.52 6.71
CA ASP A 432 -12.56 19.85 7.26
C ASP A 432 -12.25 20.87 6.16
N ASN A 433 -11.60 20.47 5.06
CA ASN A 433 -11.38 21.34 3.90
C ASN A 433 -12.67 21.76 3.20
N CYS A 434 -13.65 20.86 3.05
CA CYS A 434 -14.95 21.20 2.45
C CYS A 434 -15.73 22.18 3.34
N LEU A 435 -15.74 21.92 4.65
CA LEU A 435 -16.37 22.80 5.63
C LEU A 435 -15.68 24.17 5.66
N ARG A 436 -14.35 24.19 5.63
CA ARG A 436 -13.56 25.44 5.53
C ARG A 436 -13.87 26.20 4.25
N ARG A 437 -14.02 25.50 3.12
CA ARG A 437 -14.38 26.11 1.83
C ARG A 437 -15.78 26.73 1.86
N GLN A 438 -16.77 26.05 2.45
CA GLN A 438 -18.11 26.61 2.65
C GLN A 438 -18.06 27.88 3.51
N ASN A 439 -17.29 27.87 4.60
CA ASN A 439 -17.18 29.01 5.51
C ASN A 439 -16.40 30.19 4.92
N HIS A 440 -15.25 29.93 4.28
CA HIS A 440 -14.37 30.98 3.77
C HIS A 440 -14.74 31.47 2.36
N CYS A 441 -15.53 30.70 1.60
CA CYS A 441 -15.91 30.99 0.22
C CYS A 441 -14.71 31.45 -0.65
N PRO A 442 -13.61 30.67 -0.74
CA PRO A 442 -12.47 31.04 -1.57
C PRO A 442 -12.85 31.04 -3.05
N ILE A 443 -12.11 31.81 -3.85
CA ILE A 443 -12.27 31.86 -5.30
C ILE A 443 -11.15 31.05 -5.97
N ILE A 444 -11.45 30.38 -7.07
CA ILE A 444 -10.42 29.70 -7.87
C ILE A 444 -9.80 30.73 -8.82
N GLN A 445 -8.47 30.84 -8.82
CA GLN A 445 -7.74 31.72 -9.74
C GLN A 445 -6.62 30.95 -10.45
N ASP A 446 -6.38 31.30 -11.72
CA ASP A 446 -5.22 30.82 -12.47
C ASP A 446 -3.96 31.58 -12.02
N ALA A 447 -3.11 30.89 -11.27
CA ALA A 447 -1.85 31.40 -10.75
C ALA A 447 -0.64 31.06 -11.65
N ARG A 448 -0.84 30.80 -12.95
CA ARG A 448 0.27 30.50 -13.88
C ARG A 448 1.39 31.52 -13.81
N GLN A 449 1.06 32.81 -13.79
CA GLN A 449 2.08 33.85 -13.73
C GLN A 449 2.85 33.84 -12.40
N ASP A 450 2.17 33.53 -11.29
CA ASP A 450 2.82 33.35 -9.99
C ASP A 450 3.73 32.11 -9.99
N ALA A 451 3.32 31.01 -10.67
CA ALA A 451 4.14 29.82 -10.86
C ALA A 451 5.41 30.10 -11.67
N LEU A 452 5.32 30.87 -12.75
CA LEU A 452 6.48 31.29 -13.54
C LEU A 452 7.40 32.21 -12.72
N TYR A 453 6.82 33.15 -11.98
CA TYR A 453 7.59 34.10 -11.19
C TYR A 453 8.30 33.44 -10.00
N ILE A 454 7.64 32.52 -9.29
CA ILE A 454 8.27 31.83 -8.16
C ILE A 454 9.42 30.93 -8.63
N LEU A 455 9.37 30.35 -9.85
CA LEU A 455 10.52 29.63 -10.42
C LEU A 455 11.73 30.57 -10.61
N GLN A 456 11.52 31.80 -11.09
CA GLN A 456 12.59 32.81 -11.18
C GLN A 456 13.13 33.18 -9.80
N VAL A 457 12.26 33.30 -8.78
CA VAL A 457 12.65 33.54 -7.39
C VAL A 457 13.49 32.39 -6.86
N VAL A 458 13.07 31.15 -7.06
CA VAL A 458 13.82 29.95 -6.64
C VAL A 458 15.21 29.96 -7.28
N ASP A 459 15.29 30.12 -8.59
CA ASP A 459 16.56 30.12 -9.31
C ASP A 459 17.49 31.25 -8.79
N THR A 460 16.98 32.48 -8.69
CA THR A 460 17.75 33.63 -8.19
C THR A 460 18.25 33.43 -6.77
N VAL A 461 17.38 32.99 -5.84
CA VAL A 461 17.73 32.80 -4.43
C VAL A 461 18.73 31.66 -4.28
N THR A 462 18.53 30.53 -4.95
CA THR A 462 19.45 29.38 -4.88
C THR A 462 20.81 29.68 -5.50
N ASN A 463 20.86 30.43 -6.61
CA ASN A 463 22.11 30.89 -7.21
C ASN A 463 22.86 31.87 -6.30
N TYR A 464 22.16 32.83 -5.70
CA TYR A 464 22.75 33.73 -4.69
C TYR A 464 23.30 32.96 -3.48
N MET A 465 22.56 31.94 -3.04
CA MET A 465 22.92 31.11 -1.90
C MET A 465 23.82 29.93 -2.27
N LYS A 466 24.37 29.82 -3.48
CA LYS A 466 25.07 28.59 -3.96
C LYS A 466 26.16 28.08 -3.01
N ASN A 467 26.94 28.98 -2.39
CA ASN A 467 27.99 28.62 -1.43
C ASN A 467 27.47 28.23 -0.04
N ASN A 468 26.19 28.50 0.24
CA ASN A 468 25.47 28.22 1.49
C ASN A 468 24.11 27.57 1.18
N ILE A 469 24.03 26.77 0.10
CA ILE A 469 22.75 26.35 -0.47
C ILE A 469 21.94 25.54 0.54
N GLU A 470 22.65 24.87 1.44
CA GLU A 470 22.14 24.07 2.55
C GLU A 470 21.30 24.87 3.56
N ASN A 471 21.38 26.21 3.51
CA ASN A 471 20.61 27.12 4.35
C ASN A 471 19.40 27.75 3.62
N THR A 472 19.12 27.34 2.38
CA THR A 472 18.00 27.84 1.56
C THR A 472 16.73 27.06 1.90
N ILE A 473 15.87 27.66 2.72
CA ILE A 473 14.66 27.01 3.23
C ILE A 473 13.40 27.62 2.59
N ARG A 474 12.27 26.91 2.74
CA ARG A 474 10.93 27.33 2.25
C ARG A 474 10.64 28.81 2.50
N ASN A 475 10.86 29.25 3.74
CA ASN A 475 10.55 30.62 4.15
C ASN A 475 11.40 31.66 3.42
N ASP A 476 12.62 31.36 3.00
CA ASP A 476 13.45 32.32 2.25
C ASP A 476 12.79 32.62 0.90
N ILE A 477 12.42 31.59 0.16
CA ILE A 477 11.78 31.71 -1.17
C ILE A 477 10.41 32.39 -1.05
N VAL A 478 9.56 31.91 -0.14
CA VAL A 478 8.21 32.43 0.06
C VAL A 478 8.25 33.90 0.49
N GLN A 479 9.15 34.27 1.40
CA GLN A 479 9.25 35.64 1.89
C GLN A 479 9.89 36.59 0.85
N VAL A 480 10.81 36.11 0.01
CA VAL A 480 11.31 36.88 -1.13
C VAL A 480 10.20 37.13 -2.14
N PHE A 481 9.47 36.08 -2.55
CA PHE A 481 8.31 36.20 -3.43
C PHE A 481 7.27 37.18 -2.85
N CYS A 482 7.03 37.10 -1.53
CA CYS A 482 6.10 37.99 -0.84
C CYS A 482 6.63 39.40 -0.54
N ARG A 483 7.91 39.67 -0.80
CA ARG A 483 8.60 40.93 -0.46
C ARG A 483 8.47 41.28 1.04
N SER A 484 8.58 40.26 1.88
CA SER A 484 8.48 40.37 3.34
C SER A 484 9.70 41.07 3.93
N LYS A 485 9.47 42.05 4.81
CA LYS A 485 10.50 42.79 5.55
C LYS A 485 10.97 42.06 6.82
N SER A 486 10.91 40.74 6.83
CA SER A 486 11.30 39.92 7.99
C SER A 486 12.81 40.02 8.25
N MET A 487 13.19 39.96 9.53
CA MET A 487 14.60 40.03 9.93
C MET A 487 15.47 38.92 9.31
N SER A 488 14.88 37.76 9.02
CA SER A 488 15.57 36.65 8.32
C SER A 488 16.05 37.05 6.92
N ILE A 489 15.18 37.68 6.13
CA ILE A 489 15.45 38.15 4.76
C ILE A 489 16.53 39.23 4.78
N ILE A 490 16.43 40.17 5.72
CA ILE A 490 17.40 41.26 5.87
C ILE A 490 18.77 40.72 6.29
N LYS A 491 18.83 39.81 7.27
CA LYS A 491 20.08 39.19 7.74
C LYS A 491 20.79 38.40 6.64
N LYS A 492 20.03 37.67 5.81
CA LYS A 492 20.55 36.95 4.65
C LYS A 492 20.80 37.85 3.43
N LYS A 493 20.52 39.16 3.54
CA LYS A 493 20.64 40.17 2.46
C LYS A 493 19.81 39.84 1.20
N LEU A 494 18.77 39.01 1.34
CA LEU A 494 17.91 38.60 0.22
C LEU A 494 17.02 39.76 -0.28
N ASN A 495 16.81 40.77 0.55
CA ASN A 495 16.14 42.02 0.17
C ASN A 495 16.94 42.88 -0.83
N GLN A 496 18.22 42.57 -1.05
CA GLN A 496 19.08 43.31 -1.98
C GLN A 496 19.00 42.77 -3.42
N LEU A 497 18.41 41.59 -3.61
CA LEU A 497 18.22 40.97 -4.92
C LEU A 497 17.28 41.82 -5.79
N ASP A 498 17.56 41.91 -7.08
CA ASP A 498 16.74 42.73 -7.98
C ASP A 498 15.31 42.20 -8.10
N ILE A 499 15.15 40.87 -8.15
CA ILE A 499 13.84 40.21 -8.12
C ILE A 499 13.02 40.55 -6.87
N TYR A 500 13.66 40.85 -5.73
CA TYR A 500 12.96 41.28 -4.52
C TYR A 500 12.41 42.72 -4.65
N LYS A 501 13.11 43.57 -5.40
CA LYS A 501 12.75 44.99 -5.59
C LYS A 501 11.68 45.18 -6.64
N GLU A 502 11.55 44.24 -7.58
CA GLU A 502 10.55 44.25 -8.65
C GLU A 502 9.12 44.43 -8.12
N ASN A 503 8.32 45.19 -8.87
CA ASN A 503 6.92 45.42 -8.54
C ASN A 503 6.01 44.40 -9.25
N TYR A 504 6.16 43.12 -8.88
CA TYR A 504 5.34 42.05 -9.40
C TYR A 504 3.94 42.02 -8.75
N LYS A 505 2.89 41.98 -9.57
CA LYS A 505 1.49 41.94 -9.13
C LYS A 505 1.05 40.48 -8.91
N ARG A 506 1.10 40.04 -7.65
CA ARG A 506 0.78 38.67 -7.22
C ARG A 506 -0.71 38.38 -7.17
N ILE A 507 -1.08 37.15 -7.54
CA ILE A 507 -2.42 36.58 -7.36
C ILE A 507 -2.52 35.98 -5.97
N LEU A 508 -1.55 35.14 -5.60
CA LEU A 508 -1.38 34.53 -4.29
C LEU A 508 -0.78 35.56 -3.33
N LYS A 509 -1.59 36.03 -2.39
CA LYS A 509 -1.22 37.15 -1.51
C LYS A 509 -0.66 36.66 -0.17
N ARG A 510 -1.15 35.52 0.32
CA ARG A 510 -0.78 34.97 1.62
C ARG A 510 0.44 34.09 1.48
N GLN A 511 1.30 34.09 2.50
CA GLN A 511 2.49 33.23 2.50
C GLN A 511 2.11 31.75 2.38
N GLU A 512 1.04 31.30 3.02
CA GLU A 512 0.54 29.92 2.95
C GLU A 512 0.16 29.50 1.50
N GLU A 513 -0.51 30.38 0.75
CA GLU A 513 -0.89 30.13 -0.64
C GLU A 513 0.35 29.98 -1.54
N VAL A 514 1.31 30.89 -1.39
CA VAL A 514 2.59 30.87 -2.13
C VAL A 514 3.40 29.64 -1.77
N ALA A 515 3.36 29.23 -0.51
CA ALA A 515 4.14 28.14 -0.02
C ALA A 515 3.55 26.77 -0.43
N TYR A 516 2.23 26.69 -0.59
CA TYR A 516 1.55 25.56 -1.23
C TYR A 516 1.93 25.44 -2.71
N LEU A 517 1.93 26.56 -3.46
CA LEU A 517 2.39 26.60 -4.86
C LEU A 517 3.85 26.11 -4.99
N LEU A 518 4.74 26.56 -4.11
CA LEU A 518 6.14 26.14 -4.12
C LEU A 518 6.30 24.62 -3.95
N GLU A 519 5.45 24.00 -3.14
CA GLU A 519 5.50 22.56 -2.88
C GLU A 519 4.86 21.75 -4.01
N ASP A 520 3.78 22.24 -4.59
CA ASP A 520 3.20 21.64 -5.81
C ASP A 520 4.23 21.67 -6.96
N LEU A 521 4.97 22.77 -7.12
CA LEU A 521 6.08 22.84 -8.09
C LEU A 521 7.20 21.83 -7.81
N ALA A 522 7.53 21.58 -6.54
CA ALA A 522 8.51 20.57 -6.17
C ALA A 522 8.01 19.15 -6.50
N ILE A 523 6.74 18.84 -6.19
CA ILE A 523 6.12 17.53 -6.47
C ILE A 523 6.02 17.26 -7.97
N ARG A 524 5.71 18.30 -8.77
CA ARG A 524 5.72 18.23 -10.24
C ARG A 524 7.12 18.16 -10.85
N GLY A 525 8.18 18.18 -10.02
CA GLY A 525 9.57 18.08 -10.45
C GLY A 525 10.07 19.32 -11.19
N LEU A 526 9.46 20.48 -10.97
CA LEU A 526 9.88 21.76 -11.55
C LEU A 526 10.88 22.49 -10.64
N VAL A 527 10.78 22.26 -9.33
CA VAL A 527 11.73 22.74 -8.33
C VAL A 527 12.48 21.55 -7.74
N LYS A 528 13.80 21.65 -7.68
CA LYS A 528 14.67 20.64 -7.08
C LYS A 528 14.77 20.87 -5.57
N VAL A 529 14.51 19.83 -4.79
CA VAL A 529 14.61 19.86 -3.34
C VAL A 529 15.41 18.68 -2.81
N LYS A 530 15.97 18.81 -1.61
CA LYS A 530 16.71 17.74 -0.93
C LYS A 530 16.43 17.78 0.56
N PHE A 531 16.18 16.62 1.16
CA PHE A 531 16.16 16.48 2.61
C PHE A 531 17.58 16.34 3.15
N LYS A 532 17.95 17.19 4.10
CA LYS A 532 19.23 17.11 4.80
C LYS A 532 19.01 16.81 6.27
N LEU A 533 19.64 15.73 6.73
CA LEU A 533 19.84 15.45 8.15
C LEU A 533 21.10 16.21 8.61
N SER A 534 20.98 16.99 9.67
CA SER A 534 22.12 17.71 10.26
C SER A 534 22.17 17.43 11.75
N LYS A 535 23.38 17.35 12.31
CA LYS A 535 23.59 17.26 13.76
C LYS A 535 24.41 18.49 14.19
N PRO A 536 23.74 19.60 14.58
CA PRO A 536 24.42 20.87 14.85
C PRO A 536 25.56 20.78 15.86
N THR A 537 25.40 19.93 16.87
CA THR A 537 26.43 19.59 17.88
C THR A 537 26.34 18.09 18.25
N PRO A 538 27.42 17.46 18.74
CA PRO A 538 27.42 16.04 19.13
C PRO A 538 26.34 15.66 20.14
N THR A 539 25.90 16.61 20.96
CA THR A 539 24.85 16.47 21.98
C THR A 539 23.47 16.93 21.52
N SER A 540 23.36 17.66 20.40
CA SER A 540 22.07 18.10 19.87
C SER A 540 21.29 16.97 19.20
N GLN A 541 19.96 17.11 19.20
CA GLN A 541 19.08 16.28 18.40
C GLN A 541 19.34 16.54 16.91
N ILE A 542 19.42 15.47 16.10
CA ILE A 542 19.55 15.58 14.63
C ILE A 542 18.35 16.36 14.08
N ASN A 543 18.54 17.38 13.25
CA ASN A 543 17.48 18.10 12.56
C ASN A 543 17.32 17.59 11.13
N CYS A 544 16.11 17.72 10.58
CA CYS A 544 15.85 17.45 9.17
C CYS A 544 15.29 18.72 8.54
N ASN A 545 15.96 19.21 7.49
CA ASN A 545 15.53 20.38 6.75
C ASN A 545 15.25 19.98 5.30
N LEU A 546 14.14 20.48 4.76
CA LEU A 546 13.89 20.49 3.32
C LEU A 546 14.58 21.71 2.71
N ILE A 547 15.57 21.45 1.88
CA ILE A 547 16.40 22.48 1.23
C ILE A 547 15.99 22.59 -0.23
N TYR A 548 15.93 23.82 -0.72
CA TYR A 548 15.66 24.12 -2.12
C TYR A 548 16.99 24.34 -2.83
N ILE A 549 17.25 23.57 -3.87
CA ILE A 549 18.56 23.51 -4.53
C ILE A 549 18.56 24.08 -5.95
N GLY A 550 17.39 24.40 -6.49
CA GLY A 550 17.26 25.12 -7.75
C GLY A 550 16.01 24.72 -8.53
N VAL A 551 16.05 24.98 -9.82
CA VAL A 551 14.98 24.71 -10.78
C VAL A 551 15.41 23.60 -11.75
N THR A 552 14.47 22.80 -12.23
CA THR A 552 14.73 21.75 -13.23
C THR A 552 14.87 22.35 -14.63
N GLU A 553 15.64 21.69 -15.49
CA GLU A 553 15.69 22.05 -16.91
C GLU A 553 14.27 22.05 -17.52
N ASN A 554 13.98 23.04 -18.37
CA ASN A 554 12.68 23.27 -18.99
C ASN A 554 11.52 23.49 -18.00
N ALA A 555 11.79 23.78 -16.72
CA ALA A 555 10.71 24.01 -15.74
C ALA A 555 9.80 25.19 -16.12
N ILE A 556 10.37 26.26 -16.67
CA ILE A 556 9.61 27.43 -17.13
C ILE A 556 8.67 27.05 -18.29
N GLU A 557 9.17 26.30 -19.28
CA GLU A 557 8.38 25.83 -20.40
C GLU A 557 7.24 24.92 -19.92
N ARG A 558 7.56 23.92 -19.08
CA ARG A 558 6.56 23.02 -18.49
C ARG A 558 5.53 23.77 -17.63
N ALA A 559 5.96 24.81 -16.91
CA ALA A 559 5.06 25.65 -16.14
C ALA A 559 4.17 26.52 -17.06
N SER A 560 4.64 26.96 -18.21
CA SER A 560 3.85 27.78 -19.13
C SER A 560 2.60 27.04 -19.66
N ILE A 561 2.72 25.73 -19.92
CA ILE A 561 1.64 24.88 -20.42
C ILE A 561 0.84 24.18 -19.30
N GLY A 562 1.26 24.34 -18.05
CA GLY A 562 0.63 23.71 -16.90
C GLY A 562 -0.72 24.33 -16.51
N CYS A 563 -1.52 23.56 -15.78
CA CYS A 563 -2.71 24.03 -15.07
C CYS A 563 -2.35 24.43 -13.64
N TRP A 564 -2.63 25.69 -13.30
CA TRP A 564 -2.23 26.37 -12.04
C TRP A 564 -3.45 26.99 -11.35
N LEU A 565 -4.55 26.24 -11.26
CA LEU A 565 -5.76 26.69 -10.60
C LEU A 565 -5.66 26.43 -9.09
N TYR A 566 -5.74 27.50 -8.28
CA TYR A 566 -5.69 27.40 -6.83
C TYR A 566 -6.85 28.17 -6.18
N PHE A 567 -7.28 27.66 -5.03
CA PHE A 567 -8.17 28.40 -4.13
C PHE A 567 -7.43 29.56 -3.46
N VAL A 568 -7.92 30.76 -3.68
CA VAL A 568 -7.43 32.01 -3.07
C VAL A 568 -8.50 32.53 -2.12
N LYS A 569 -8.13 32.81 -0.87
CA LYS A 569 -9.10 33.30 0.10
C LYS A 569 -9.58 34.70 -0.29
N ASN A 570 -10.90 34.87 -0.44
CA ASN A 570 -11.47 36.16 -0.78
C ASN A 570 -11.22 37.16 0.37
N CYS A 571 -10.61 38.32 0.07
CA CYS A 571 -10.35 39.37 1.05
C CYS A 571 -11.58 40.24 1.37
N GLN A 572 -12.73 39.99 0.71
CA GLN A 572 -13.93 40.84 0.81
C GLN A 572 -15.02 40.30 1.75
N LYS A 573 -14.76 39.22 2.50
CA LYS A 573 -15.63 38.72 3.57
C LYS A 573 -14.85 38.37 4.83
#